data_AF-A0A2G5L9E6-F1
#
_entry.id   AF-A0A2G5L9E6-F1
#
_cell.length_a   1.000
_cell.length_b   1.000
_cell.length_c   1.000
_cell.angle_alpha   90.00
_cell.angle_beta   90.00
_cell.angle_gamma   90.00
#
_symmetry.space_group_name_H-M   'P 1'
#
loop_
_entity.id
_entity.type
_entity.pdbx_description
1 polymer ?
#
loop_
_entity_poly.entity_id
_entity_poly.type
_entity_poly.pdbx_seq_one_letter_code
_entity_poly.pdbx_strand_id
1 'polypeptide(L)'
;MRSYEVYRNIRKGALIWGLPISLFALLMVSVVASLLVIIFSFSLIMVLTLFIWNAGLFIALNKMSSSTQLFNIRKVFPKSISNKKDNILNHVEDQYL
;
A
#
# COMPACT_ATOMS: atom_id res chain seq x y z
N MET A 1 22.46 5.86 28.12
CA MET A 1 22.21 5.49 26.71
C MET A 1 20.85 6.08 26.30
N ARG A 2 20.77 6.79 25.17
CA ARG A 2 19.50 7.33 24.67
C ARG A 2 18.67 6.17 24.11
N SER A 3 17.44 5.99 24.59
CA SER A 3 16.52 5.00 24.04
C SER A 3 15.81 5.62 22.85
N TYR A 4 15.90 4.98 21.68
CA TYR A 4 15.18 5.40 20.49
C TYR A 4 14.01 4.44 20.28
N GLU A 5 12.79 4.98 20.23
CA GLU A 5 11.63 4.20 19.82
C GLU A 5 11.88 3.69 18.39
N VAL A 6 11.69 2.39 18.17
CA VAL A 6 11.86 1.79 16.84
C VAL A 6 10.80 2.38 15.92
N TYR A 7 11.22 3.33 15.07
CA TYR A 7 10.36 3.99 14.10
C TYR A 7 9.81 2.95 13.13
N ARG A 8 8.56 2.52 13.35
CA ARG A 8 7.94 1.41 12.59
C ARG A 8 7.22 1.90 11.34
N ASN A 9 7.11 3.22 11.14
CA ASN A 9 6.42 3.81 10.00
C ASN A 9 7.16 3.61 8.67
N ILE A 10 8.49 3.41 8.66
CA ILE A 10 9.25 3.01 7.45
C ILE A 10 8.81 1.67 6.84
N ARG A 11 8.10 0.81 7.60
CA ARG A 11 7.57 -0.47 7.10
C ARG A 11 6.13 -0.39 6.61
N LYS A 12 5.45 0.73 6.88
CA LYS A 12 4.13 0.98 6.29
C LYS A 12 4.40 1.47 4.88
N GLY A 13 3.86 0.78 3.87
CA GLY A 13 4.01 1.19 2.48
C GLY A 13 3.58 2.66 2.31
N ALA A 14 4.15 3.34 1.31
CA ALA A 14 3.78 4.71 1.00
C ALA A 14 2.30 4.78 0.63
N LEU A 15 1.52 5.47 1.45
CA LEU A 15 0.12 5.78 1.23
C LEU A 15 0.01 7.22 0.77
N ILE A 16 -0.63 7.45 -0.37
CA ILE A 16 -0.93 8.78 -0.89
C ILE A 16 -2.45 8.93 -0.83
N TRP A 17 -2.93 9.88 -0.02
CA TRP A 17 -4.37 10.11 0.23
C TRP A 17 -5.16 8.83 0.60
N GLY A 18 -4.55 7.94 1.40
CA GLY A 18 -5.19 6.69 1.83
C GLY A 18 -5.15 5.55 0.82
N LEU A 19 -4.59 5.76 -0.38
CA LEU A 19 -4.36 4.73 -1.38
C LEU A 19 -2.90 4.25 -1.37
N PRO A 20 -2.64 2.95 -1.54
CA PRO A 20 -1.30 2.46 -1.86
C PRO A 20 -0.85 3.02 -3.23
N ILE A 21 0.46 3.15 -3.40
CA ILE A 21 1.10 3.75 -4.60
C ILE A 21 0.55 3.19 -5.92
N SER A 22 0.22 1.90 -6.00
CA SER A 22 -0.33 1.25 -7.19
C SER A 22 -1.75 1.71 -7.54
N LEU A 23 -2.64 1.79 -6.55
CA LEU A 23 -4.01 2.27 -6.76
C LEU A 23 -4.01 3.77 -7.05
N PHE A 24 -3.10 4.53 -6.43
CA PHE A 24 -2.89 5.94 -6.75
C PHE A 24 -2.44 6.11 -8.22
N ALA A 25 -1.52 5.29 -8.70
CA ALA A 25 -1.08 5.33 -10.10
C ALA A 25 -2.26 5.06 -11.06
N LEU A 26 -3.14 4.12 -10.75
CA LEU A 26 -4.33 3.83 -11.56
C LEU A 26 -5.27 5.06 -11.66
N LEU A 27 -5.49 5.76 -10.54
CA LEU A 27 -6.26 7.00 -10.53
C LEU A 27 -5.61 8.07 -11.42
N MET A 28 -4.29 8.24 -11.32
CA MET A 28 -3.56 9.21 -12.14
C MET A 28 -3.65 8.89 -13.63
N VAL A 29 -3.58 7.62 -14.02
CA VAL A 29 -3.78 7.20 -15.42
C VAL A 29 -5.19 7.56 -15.90
N SER A 30 -6.22 7.33 -15.09
CA SER A 30 -7.61 7.74 -15.41
C SER A 30 -7.73 9.26 -15.60
N VAL A 31 -7.11 10.04 -14.73
CA VAL A 31 -7.13 11.51 -14.83
C VAL A 31 -6.45 11.98 -16.13
N VAL A 32 -5.26 11.45 -16.44
CA VAL A 32 -4.54 11.80 -17.67
C VAL A 32 -5.32 11.37 -18.91
N ALA A 33 -5.90 10.17 -18.91
CA ALA A 33 -6.73 9.70 -20.02
C ALA A 33 -7.98 10.59 -20.21
N SER A 34 -8.65 10.97 -19.12
CA SER A 34 -9.80 11.88 -19.19
C SER A 34 -9.42 13.26 -19.71
N LEU A 35 -8.25 13.77 -19.33
CA LEU A 35 -7.73 15.04 -19.86
C LEU A 35 -7.52 14.96 -21.37
N LEU A 36 -6.92 13.88 -21.86
CA LEU A 36 -6.75 13.62 -23.30
C LEU A 36 -8.10 13.60 -24.02
N VAL A 37 -9.12 12.96 -23.45
CA VAL A 37 -10.46 12.93 -24.07
C VAL A 37 -11.10 14.32 -24.11
N ILE A 38 -10.96 15.11 -23.04
CA ILE A 38 -11.55 16.46 -22.95
C ILE A 38 -11.00 17.38 -24.05
N ILE A 39 -9.68 17.37 -24.26
CA ILE A 39 -9.04 18.26 -25.25
C ILE A 39 -9.45 17.94 -26.69
N PHE A 40 -9.79 16.68 -27.01
CA PHE A 40 -10.18 16.28 -28.37
C PHE A 40 -11.69 16.39 -28.65
N SER A 41 -12.54 16.29 -27.61
CA SER A 41 -13.99 16.20 -27.80
C SER A 41 -14.75 17.52 -27.60
N PHE A 42 -14.25 18.42 -26.75
CA PHE A 42 -14.85 19.75 -26.49
C PHE A 42 -16.38 19.78 -26.20
N SER A 43 -16.96 18.69 -25.66
CA SER A 43 -18.36 18.65 -25.22
C SER A 43 -18.49 18.85 -23.72
N LEU A 44 -19.33 19.81 -23.30
CA LEU A 44 -19.57 20.12 -21.88
C LEU A 44 -20.12 18.91 -21.11
N ILE A 45 -21.00 18.12 -21.75
CA ILE A 45 -21.57 16.90 -21.16
C ILE A 45 -20.46 15.89 -20.88
N MET A 46 -19.54 15.70 -21.83
CA MET A 46 -18.43 14.76 -21.68
C MET A 46 -17.48 15.18 -20.55
N VAL A 47 -17.20 16.48 -20.43
CA VAL A 47 -16.41 17.03 -19.32
C VAL A 47 -17.05 16.67 -17.98
N LEU A 48 -18.35 16.93 -17.81
CA LEU A 48 -19.07 16.65 -16.58
C LEU A 48 -19.04 15.16 -16.22
N THR A 49 -19.31 14.28 -17.20
CA THR A 49 -19.30 12.83 -16.99
C THR A 49 -17.91 12.33 -16.58
N LEU A 50 -16.84 12.83 -17.20
CA LEU A 50 -15.48 12.42 -16.87
C LEU A 50 -15.03 12.86 -15.48
N PHE A 51 -15.48 14.03 -15.00
CA PHE A 51 -15.26 14.45 -13.62
C PHE A 51 -15.94 13.53 -12.63
N ILE A 52 -17.23 13.21 -12.86
CA ILE A 52 -17.99 12.29 -12.01
C ILE A 52 -17.35 10.89 -12.03
N TRP A 53 -16.89 10.43 -13.19
CA TRP A 53 -16.20 9.15 -13.33
C TRP A 53 -14.93 9.09 -12.47
N ASN A 54 -14.05 10.10 -12.55
CA ASN A 54 -12.82 10.14 -11.75
C ASN A 54 -13.12 10.22 -10.24
N ALA A 55 -14.14 10.97 -9.84
CA ALA A 55 -14.58 11.02 -8.44
C ALA A 55 -15.12 9.66 -7.95
N GLY A 56 -15.95 9.01 -8.76
CA GLY A 56 -16.47 7.67 -8.47
C GLY A 56 -15.35 6.63 -8.37
N LEU A 57 -14.39 6.67 -9.29
CA LEU A 57 -13.22 5.80 -9.28
C LEU A 57 -12.37 6.00 -8.02
N PHE A 58 -12.14 7.26 -7.60
CA PHE A 58 -11.43 7.55 -6.35
C PHE A 58 -12.14 6.97 -5.12
N ILE A 59 -13.46 7.10 -5.02
CA ILE A 59 -14.25 6.55 -3.91
C ILE A 59 -14.20 5.01 -3.92
N ALA A 60 -14.36 4.39 -5.09
CA ALA A 60 -14.30 2.95 -5.24
C ALA A 60 -12.94 2.38 -4.83
N LEU A 61 -11.84 3.02 -5.27
CA LEU A 61 -10.48 2.63 -4.90
C LEU A 61 -10.19 2.80 -3.41
N ASN A 62 -10.67 3.89 -2.79
CA ASN A 62 -10.55 4.07 -1.34
C ASN A 62 -11.27 2.97 -0.57
N LYS A 63 -12.51 2.65 -0.97
CA LYS A 63 -13.29 1.58 -0.34
C LYS A 63 -12.58 0.23 -0.49
N MET A 64 -12.00 -0.06 -1.65
CA MET A 64 -11.20 -1.27 -1.87
C MET A 64 -9.91 -1.29 -1.05
N SER A 65 -9.22 -0.14 -0.91
CA SER A 65 -8.01 0.02 -0.09
C SER A 65 -8.29 -0.21 1.40
N SER A 66 -9.41 0.33 1.92
CA SER A 66 -9.83 0.14 3.32
C SER A 66 -10.16 -1.32 3.67
N SER A 67 -10.56 -2.13 2.68
CA SER A 67 -10.72 -3.57 2.82
C SER A 67 -9.38 -4.28 2.59
N THR A 68 -8.37 -3.91 3.39
CA THR A 68 -6.97 -4.37 3.33
C THR A 68 -6.82 -5.87 3.68
N GLN A 69 -7.91 -6.63 3.71
CA GLN A 69 -7.86 -8.09 3.83
C GLN A 69 -7.46 -8.77 2.49
N LEU A 70 -7.74 -8.13 1.34
CA LEU A 70 -7.46 -8.72 0.02
C LEU A 70 -6.00 -8.54 -0.44
N PHE A 71 -5.27 -7.56 0.10
CA PHE A 71 -3.88 -7.27 -0.25
C PHE A 71 -2.87 -7.78 0.78
N ASN A 72 -3.23 -8.81 1.56
CA ASN A 72 -2.23 -9.61 2.26
C ASN A 72 -1.43 -10.40 1.22
N ILE A 73 -0.46 -9.74 0.59
CA ILE A 73 0.65 -10.39 -0.09
C ILE A 73 1.32 -11.23 0.99
N ARG A 74 0.90 -12.49 1.03
CA ARG A 74 1.35 -13.58 1.90
C ARG A 74 2.81 -13.35 2.25
N LYS A 75 3.08 -13.13 3.54
CA LYS A 75 4.42 -12.95 4.11
C LYS A 75 5.42 -13.90 3.42
N VAL A 76 6.16 -13.38 2.45
CA VAL A 76 7.06 -14.18 1.59
C VAL A 76 8.32 -14.59 2.34
N PHE A 77 8.48 -14.12 3.57
CA PHE A 77 9.58 -14.51 4.45
C PHE A 77 9.16 -15.74 5.27
N PRO A 78 9.63 -16.95 4.90
CA PRO A 78 9.46 -18.12 5.75
C PRO A 78 10.15 -17.88 7.10
N LYS A 79 9.59 -18.46 8.17
CA LYS A 79 10.17 -18.39 9.52
C LYS A 79 11.62 -18.91 9.58
N SER A 80 12.07 -19.67 8.57
CA SER A 80 13.42 -20.24 8.48
C SER A 80 14.54 -19.23 8.25
N ILE A 81 14.25 -17.98 7.82
CA ILE A 81 15.27 -16.93 7.60
C ILE A 81 15.23 -15.90 8.74
N SER A 82 14.90 -16.33 9.95
CA SER A 82 14.96 -15.48 11.14
C SER A 82 16.27 -15.73 11.88
N ASN A 83 17.23 -14.80 11.80
CA ASN A 83 18.44 -14.80 12.63
C ASN A 83 18.16 -14.35 14.09
N LYS A 84 16.93 -14.54 14.59
CA LYS A 84 16.71 -14.45 16.03
C LYS A 84 17.40 -15.68 16.61
N LYS A 85 18.46 -15.45 17.38
CA LYS A 85 19.05 -16.48 18.21
C LYS A 85 17.93 -17.05 19.08
N ASP A 86 17.49 -18.26 18.77
CA ASP A 86 16.71 -19.05 19.71
C ASP A 86 17.54 -19.15 20.99
N ASN A 87 16.94 -18.75 22.11
CA ASN A 87 17.50 -18.61 23.44
C ASN A 87 18.95 -19.09 23.65
N ILE A 88 19.86 -18.15 23.88
CA ILE A 88 21.25 -18.41 24.31
C ILE A 88 21.27 -19.23 25.62
N LEU A 89 20.19 -19.21 26.41
CA LEU A 89 20.05 -19.99 27.64
C LEU A 89 19.99 -21.51 27.41
N ASN A 90 19.50 -21.98 26.27
CA ASN A 90 19.41 -23.42 26.01
C ASN A 90 20.74 -24.01 25.52
N HIS A 91 21.72 -23.18 25.15
CA HIS A 91 23.03 -23.66 24.70
C HIS A 91 23.97 -24.00 25.86
N VAL A 92 23.67 -23.54 27.07
CA VAL A 92 24.53 -23.72 28.26
C VAL A 92 24.13 -24.98 29.04
N GLU A 93 22.89 -25.46 28.89
CA GLU A 93 22.38 -26.61 29.66
C GLU A 93 22.82 -27.97 29.08
N ASP A 94 23.10 -28.03 27.77
CA ASP A 94 23.56 -29.26 27.09
C ASP A 94 25.08 -29.49 27.17
N GLN A 95 25.85 -28.59 27.79
CA GLN A 95 27.30 -28.77 27.98
C GLN A 95 27.68 -29.38 29.35
N TYR A 96 26.70 -29.70 30.20
CA TYR A 96 26.93 -30.19 31.57
C TYR A 96 26.14 -31.46 31.94
N LEU A 97 25.71 -32.27 30.96
CA LEU A 97 25.18 -33.62 31.19
C LEU A 97 25.87 -34.67 30.33
#